data_AF-A0A2E2LB45-F1
#
_entry.id   AF-A0A2E2LB45-F1
#
_cell.length_a   1.000
_cell.length_b   1.000
_cell.length_c   1.000
_cell.angle_alpha   90.00
_cell.angle_beta   90.00
_cell.angle_gamma   90.00
#
_symmetry.space_group_name_H-M   'P 1'
#
loop_
_entity.id
_entity.type
_entity.pdbx_description
1 polymer ?
#
loop_
_entity_poly.entity_id
_entity_poly.type
_entity_poly.pdbx_seq_one_letter_code
_entity_poly.pdbx_strand_id
1 'polypeptide(L)'
;MSLQLLAADVVNVLAALPDPDPVAPPGFEAVGTILGWAKWVGLIAAILALIAVAVMFMFNSRRGEGGEHVKTFVAILVGVMVIGAATALVGFISGS
;
A
#
# COMPACT_ATOMS: atom_id res chain seq x y z
N MET A 1 -22.99 -24.37 33.15
CA MET A 1 -22.39 -23.15 32.57
C MET A 1 -21.75 -23.57 31.26
N SER A 2 -22.35 -23.22 30.13
CA SER A 2 -21.99 -23.76 28.81
C SER A 2 -20.63 -23.21 28.36
N LEU A 3 -19.82 -24.04 27.71
CA LEU A 3 -18.52 -23.66 27.12
C LEU A 3 -18.62 -22.46 26.17
N GLN A 4 -19.81 -22.21 25.61
CA GLN A 4 -20.11 -21.07 24.76
C GLN A 4 -20.06 -19.73 25.49
N LEU A 5 -20.44 -19.68 26.77
CA LEU A 5 -20.35 -18.45 27.58
C LEU A 5 -18.90 -18.11 27.91
N LEU A 6 -18.09 -19.14 28.23
CA LEU A 6 -16.66 -18.97 28.49
C LEU A 6 -15.92 -18.45 27.25
N ALA A 7 -16.27 -18.97 26.06
CA ALA A 7 -15.70 -18.50 24.80
C ALA A 7 -16.06 -17.04 24.50
N ALA A 8 -17.30 -16.63 24.78
CA ALA A 8 -17.73 -15.24 24.61
C ALA A 8 -17.01 -14.29 25.56
N ASP A 9 -16.82 -14.67 26.83
CA ASP A 9 -16.07 -13.87 27.80
C ASP A 9 -14.59 -13.73 27.42
N VAL A 10 -13.96 -14.78 26.90
CA VAL A 10 -12.56 -14.71 26.43
C VAL A 10 -12.41 -13.74 25.26
N VAL A 11 -13.33 -13.76 24.29
CA VAL A 11 -13.32 -12.82 23.17
C VAL A 11 -13.53 -11.39 23.67
N ASN A 12 -14.44 -11.19 24.62
CA ASN A 12 -14.74 -9.87 25.17
C ASN A 12 -13.57 -9.31 26.01
N VAL A 13 -12.84 -10.17 26.74
CA VAL A 13 -11.64 -9.79 27.48
C VAL A 13 -10.49 -9.42 26.53
N LEU A 14 -10.28 -10.18 25.47
CA LEU A 14 -9.25 -9.88 24.46
C LEU A 14 -9.55 -8.58 23.71
N ALA A 15 -10.83 -8.30 23.42
CA ALA A 15 -11.27 -7.05 22.80
C ALA A 15 -11.25 -5.85 23.76
N ALA A 16 -11.28 -6.10 25.08
CA ALA A 16 -11.21 -5.07 26.12
C ALA A 16 -9.78 -4.76 26.57
N LEU A 17 -8.77 -5.48 26.06
CA LEU A 17 -7.39 -5.11 26.27
C LEU A 17 -7.14 -3.74 25.59
N PRO A 18 -6.57 -2.77 26.32
CA PRO A 18 -6.09 -1.55 25.69
C PRO A 18 -5.02 -1.95 24.66
N ASP A 19 -5.31 -1.74 23.38
CA ASP A 19 -4.32 -1.86 22.31
C ASP A 19 -3.63 -0.48 22.21
N PRO A 20 -2.42 -0.32 22.77
CA PRO A 20 -1.75 0.97 22.70
C PRO A 20 -1.40 1.25 21.24
N ASP A 21 -1.80 2.42 20.75
CA ASP A 21 -1.42 2.86 19.42
C ASP A 21 0.11 2.78 19.25
N PRO A 22 0.61 2.43 18.05
CA PRO A 22 2.04 2.48 17.75
C PRO A 22 2.60 3.90 17.95
N VAL A 23 3.15 4.18 19.14
CA VAL A 23 3.77 5.48 19.45
C VAL A 23 5.22 5.46 18.97
N ALA A 24 5.54 6.36 18.04
CA ALA A 24 6.90 6.57 17.59
C ALA A 24 7.78 7.09 18.75
N PRO A 25 9.03 6.59 18.90
CA PRO A 25 9.95 7.09 19.92
C PRO A 25 10.28 8.59 19.70
N PRO A 26 10.50 9.36 20.76
CA PRO A 26 10.74 10.80 20.66
C PRO A 26 11.94 11.10 19.74
N GLY A 27 11.76 12.03 18.80
CA GLY A 27 12.75 12.38 17.77
C GLY A 27 12.53 11.76 16.38
N PHE A 28 11.57 10.84 16.22
CA PHE A 28 11.22 10.25 14.90
C PHE A 28 10.16 11.01 14.10
N GLU A 29 9.65 12.15 14.58
CA GLU A 29 8.61 12.94 13.92
C GLU A 29 9.01 13.43 12.51
N ALA A 30 10.30 13.76 12.32
CA ALA A 30 10.83 14.13 11.01
C ALA A 30 10.75 12.97 10.01
N VAL A 31 11.00 11.74 10.45
CA VAL A 31 10.91 10.53 9.61
C VAL A 31 9.47 10.27 9.23
N GLY A 32 8.54 10.37 10.18
CA GLY A 32 7.09 10.25 9.90
C GLY A 32 6.62 11.29 8.88
N THR A 33 7.11 12.53 8.99
CA THR A 33 6.78 13.60 8.04
C THR A 33 7.29 13.27 6.64
N ILE A 34 8.56 12.86 6.49
CA ILE A 34 9.15 12.50 5.19
C ILE A 34 8.43 11.31 4.57
N LEU A 35 8.11 10.28 5.37
CA LEU A 35 7.35 9.11 4.91
C LEU A 35 5.94 9.48 4.47
N GLY A 36 5.29 10.43 5.16
CA GLY A 36 4.00 10.98 4.75
C GLY A 36 4.05 11.62 3.37
N TRP A 37 5.04 12.48 3.10
CA TRP A 37 5.26 13.06 1.77
C TRP A 37 5.60 11.99 0.73
N ALA A 38 6.44 11.03 1.09
CA ALA A 38 6.84 9.94 0.19
C ALA A 38 5.64 9.08 -0.25
N LYS A 39 4.67 8.81 0.63
CA LYS A 39 3.43 8.09 0.27
C LYS A 39 2.66 8.81 -0.83
N TRP A 40 2.46 10.12 -0.68
CA TRP A 40 1.72 10.92 -1.66
C TRP A 40 2.47 11.06 -2.99
N VAL A 41 3.78 11.36 -2.94
CA VAL A 41 4.60 11.46 -4.15
C VAL A 41 4.66 10.12 -4.88
N GLY A 42 4.82 9.01 -4.16
CA GLY A 42 4.81 7.66 -4.71
C GLY A 42 3.48 7.32 -5.39
N LEU A 43 2.35 7.62 -4.75
CA LEU A 43 1.02 7.40 -5.34
C LEU A 43 0.81 8.23 -6.60
N ILE A 44 1.18 9.51 -6.60
CA ILE A 44 1.08 10.36 -7.78
C ILE A 44 1.96 9.80 -8.91
N ALA A 45 3.20 9.41 -8.62
CA ALA A 45 4.11 8.83 -9.60
C ALA A 45 3.58 7.51 -10.18
N ALA A 46 3.00 6.64 -9.35
CA ALA A 46 2.37 5.40 -9.77
C ALA A 46 1.19 5.66 -10.74
N ILE A 47 0.34 6.63 -10.43
CA ILE A 47 -0.78 7.03 -11.30
C ILE A 47 -0.27 7.54 -12.65
N LEU A 48 0.74 8.43 -12.64
CA LEU A 48 1.32 8.98 -13.87
C LEU A 48 1.94 7.88 -14.74
N ALA A 49 2.62 6.90 -14.13
CA ALA A 49 3.19 5.76 -14.86
C ALA A 49 2.12 4.90 -15.53
N LEU A 50 1.00 4.62 -14.85
CA LEU A 50 -0.13 3.89 -15.44
C LEU A 50 -0.76 4.65 -16.61
N ILE A 51 -0.92 5.97 -16.48
CA ILE A 51 -1.44 6.82 -17.56
C ILE A 51 -0.50 6.77 -18.77
N ALA A 52 0.81 6.92 -18.56
CA ALA A 52 1.80 6.89 -19.64
C ALA A 52 1.77 5.56 -20.41
N VAL A 53 1.63 4.44 -19.69
CA VAL A 53 1.48 3.11 -20.28
C VAL A 53 0.20 2.96 -21.08
N ALA A 54 -0.92 3.45 -20.56
CA ALA A 54 -2.21 3.40 -21.25
C ALA A 54 -2.14 4.19 -22.58
N VAL A 55 -1.53 5.37 -22.56
CA VAL A 55 -1.32 6.21 -23.75
C VAL A 55 -0.41 5.49 -24.77
N MET A 56 0.69 4.88 -24.32
CA MET A 56 1.60 4.12 -25.18
C MET A 56 0.89 2.95 -25.88
N PHE A 57 0.05 2.20 -25.15
CA PHE A 57 -0.74 1.10 -25.71
C PHE A 57 -1.74 1.57 -26.76
N MET A 58 -2.38 2.73 -26.53
CA MET A 58 -3.35 3.30 -27.48
C MET A 58 -2.73 3.57 -28.85
N PHE A 59 -1.48 4.06 -28.89
CA PHE A 59 -0.80 4.33 -30.15
C PHE A 59 -0.27 3.06 -30.82
N ASN A 60 0.29 2.12 -30.05
CA ASN A 60 0.96 0.95 -30.62
C ASN A 60 -0.02 -0.17 -31.01
N SER A 61 -1.25 -0.15 -30.48
CA SER A 61 -2.33 -1.06 -30.87
C SER A 61 -2.64 -1.02 -32.38
N ARG A 62 -2.41 0.12 -33.05
CA ARG A 62 -2.73 0.31 -34.47
C ARG A 62 -1.73 -0.35 -35.43
N ARG A 63 -0.56 -0.78 -34.94
CA ARG A 63 0.54 -1.30 -35.77
C ARG A 63 0.72 -2.82 -35.71
N GLY A 64 -0.04 -3.52 -34.86
CA GLY A 64 0.10 -4.98 -34.69
C GLY A 64 1.34 -5.40 -33.90
N GLU A 65 2.10 -4.45 -33.35
CA GLU A 65 3.36 -4.65 -32.61
C GLU A 65 3.14 -4.79 -31.09
N GLY A 66 1.94 -5.20 -30.67
CA GLY A 66 1.53 -5.20 -29.25
C GLY A 66 2.42 -6.05 -28.33
N GLY A 67 3.08 -7.08 -28.87
CA GLY A 67 3.95 -8.00 -28.13
C GLY A 67 5.25 -7.38 -27.61
N GLU A 68 5.82 -6.40 -28.32
CA GLU A 68 7.11 -5.81 -27.95
C GLU A 68 7.01 -4.89 -26.71
N HIS A 69 5.83 -4.33 -26.48
CA HIS A 69 5.58 -3.39 -25.38
C HIS A 69 5.06 -4.07 -24.10
N VAL A 70 4.75 -5.36 -24.16
CA VAL A 70 4.31 -6.14 -22.98
C VAL A 70 5.37 -6.11 -21.87
N LYS A 71 6.67 -6.17 -22.23
CA LYS A 71 7.76 -6.09 -21.24
C LYS A 71 7.75 -4.78 -20.47
N THR A 72 7.54 -3.65 -21.15
CA THR A 72 7.45 -2.33 -20.53
C THR A 72 6.20 -2.21 -19.65
N PHE A 73 5.07 -2.75 -20.10
CA PHE A 73 3.83 -2.79 -19.33
C PHE A 73 3.99 -3.59 -18.03
N VAL A 74 4.53 -4.81 -18.10
CA VAL A 74 4.76 -5.66 -16.93
C VAL A 74 5.73 -4.98 -15.95
N ALA A 75 6.81 -4.37 -16.44
CA ALA A 75 7.75 -3.66 -15.59
C ALA A 75 7.09 -2.51 -14.80
N ILE A 76 6.20 -1.75 -15.45
CA ILE A 76 5.50 -0.63 -14.81
C ILE A 76 4.46 -1.13 -13.81
N LEU A 77 3.71 -2.19 -14.15
CA LEU A 77 2.78 -2.81 -13.20
C LEU A 77 3.48 -3.32 -11.94
N VAL A 78 4.65 -3.97 -12.09
CA VAL A 78 5.46 -4.41 -10.96
C VAL A 78 5.92 -3.20 -10.13
N GLY A 79 6.37 -2.11 -10.78
CA GLY A 79 6.73 -0.88 -10.09
C GLY A 79 5.59 -0.29 -9.26
N VAL A 80 4.38 -0.21 -9.83
CA VAL A 80 3.19 0.27 -9.12
C VAL A 80 2.81 -0.64 -7.94
N MET A 81 2.94 -1.96 -8.11
CA MET A 81 2.69 -2.93 -7.03
C MET A 81 3.66 -2.74 -5.86
N VAL A 82 4.95 -2.53 -6.15
CA VAL A 82 5.97 -2.26 -5.13
C VAL A 82 5.68 -0.96 -4.39
N ILE A 83 5.29 0.11 -5.10
CA ILE A 83 4.89 1.37 -4.47
C ILE A 83 3.67 1.15 -3.54
N GLY A 84 2.65 0.43 -4.02
CA GLY A 84 1.48 0.06 -3.21
C GLY A 84 1.87 -0.69 -1.93
N ALA A 85 2.71 -1.73 -2.06
CA ALA A 85 3.20 -2.50 -0.93
C ALA A 85 3.99 -1.64 0.07
N ALA A 86 4.83 -0.73 -0.41
CA ALA A 86 5.57 0.20 0.45
C ALA A 86 4.63 1.15 1.21
N THR A 87 3.59 1.68 0.56
CA THR A 87 2.62 2.57 1.24
C THR A 87 1.82 1.84 2.32
N ALA A 88 1.45 0.59 2.09
CA ALA A 88 0.76 -0.26 3.05
C ALA A 88 1.66 -0.61 4.26
N LEU A 89 2.92 -0.94 4.00
CA LEU A 89 3.91 -1.22 5.05
C LEU A 89 4.14 0.00 5.95
N VAL A 90 4.24 1.20 5.36
CA VAL A 90 4.36 2.43 6.15
C VAL A 90 3.12 2.65 7.01
N GLY A 91 1.91 2.44 6.48
CA GLY A 91 0.67 2.56 7.26
C GLY A 91 0.62 1.59 8.45
N PHE A 92 1.04 0.34 8.23
CA PHE A 92 1.14 -0.67 9.28
C PHE A 92 2.11 -0.26 10.40
N ILE A 93 3.27 0.29 10.05
CA ILE A 93 4.27 0.73 11.04
C ILE A 93 3.81 2.02 11.76
N SER A 94 3.10 2.92 11.08
CA SER A 94 2.65 4.20 11.67
C SER A 94 1.31 4.12 12.41
N GLY A 95 0.66 2.95 12.47
CA GLY A 95 -0.65 2.81 13.11
C GLY A 95 -1.78 3.57 12.41
N SER A 96 -1.68 3.77 11.08
CA SER A 96 -2.63 4.55 10.26
C SER A 96 -3.28 3.72 9.16
#